data_AF-A0A7S2M3G7-F1
#
_entry.id   AF-A0A7S2M3G7-F1
#
_cell.length_a   1.000
_cell.length_b   1.000
_cell.length_c   1.000
_cell.angle_alpha   90.00
_cell.angle_beta   90.00
_cell.angle_gamma   90.00
#
_symmetry.space_group_name_H-M   'P 1'
#
loop_
_entity.id
_entity.type
_entity.pdbx_description
1 polymer ?
#
loop_
_entity_poly.entity_id
_entity_poly.type
_entity_poly.pdbx_seq_one_letter_code
_entity_poly.pdbx_strand_id
1 'polypeptide(L)'
;NEFADLSWEEFAATRLGFRSDRRELWSGVPYLGALARSDRPLPDSVDWRRSMQAVKNQGACGSCWAFSAIATIEGAWNIAMGVRVLLSEQQLVDCATANQGCGGGAMSAAFNYYLDGGAPICTSS
;
A
#
# COMPACT_ATOMS: atom_id res chain seq x y z
N ASN A 1 7.77 21.26 10.41
CA ASN A 1 7.69 20.43 9.19
C ASN A 1 6.58 21.02 8.31
N GLU A 2 6.22 20.41 7.19
CA GLU A 2 5.21 20.94 6.25
C GLU A 2 3.78 21.03 6.80
N PHE A 3 3.53 20.52 8.02
CA PHE A 3 2.20 20.50 8.66
C PHE A 3 2.12 21.42 9.90
N ALA A 4 3.12 22.29 10.11
CA ALA A 4 3.18 23.11 11.33
C ALA A 4 2.08 24.19 11.41
N ASP A 5 1.41 24.47 10.29
CA ASP A 5 0.29 25.40 10.16
C ASP A 5 -1.09 24.73 10.30
N LEU A 6 -1.16 23.39 10.28
CA LEU A 6 -2.41 22.66 10.38
C LEU A 6 -2.76 22.35 11.83
N SER A 7 -4.02 22.53 12.18
CA SER A 7 -4.59 21.90 13.36
C SER A 7 -4.61 20.38 13.20
N TRP A 8 -4.70 19.67 14.32
CA TRP A 8 -4.86 18.21 14.30
C TRP A 8 -6.11 17.77 13.51
N GLU A 9 -7.21 18.51 13.61
CA GLU A 9 -8.47 18.18 12.93
C GLU A 9 -8.32 18.28 11.41
N GLU A 10 -7.69 19.34 10.92
CA GLU A 10 -7.41 19.53 9.48
C GLU A 10 -6.46 18.46 8.95
N PHE A 11 -5.41 18.14 9.72
CA PHE A 11 -4.48 17.08 9.38
C PHE A 11 -5.17 15.72 9.31
N ALA A 12 -5.95 15.37 10.34
CA ALA A 12 -6.66 14.10 10.42
C ALA A 12 -7.69 13.95 9.29
N ALA A 13 -8.44 15.01 8.97
CA ALA A 13 -9.46 14.99 7.94
C ALA A 13 -8.90 14.82 6.51
N THR A 14 -7.67 15.26 6.26
CA THR A 14 -7.10 15.31 4.89
C THR A 14 -5.96 14.33 4.65
N ARG A 15 -5.28 13.84 5.70
CA ARG A 15 -4.07 13.00 5.56
C ARG A 15 -4.24 11.58 6.06
N LEU A 16 -5.22 11.32 6.94
CA LEU A 16 -5.49 9.99 7.47
C LEU A 16 -6.63 9.32 6.67
N GLY A 17 -6.31 8.23 5.99
CA GLY A 17 -7.25 7.53 5.12
C GLY A 17 -7.39 6.03 5.39
N PHE A 18 -6.65 5.49 6.35
CA PHE A 18 -6.76 4.05 6.62
C PHE A 18 -8.12 3.73 7.26
N ARG A 19 -8.86 2.83 6.62
CA ARG A 19 -10.15 2.32 7.09
C ARG A 19 -10.15 0.82 6.95
N SER A 20 -10.27 0.11 8.06
CA SER A 20 -10.53 -1.33 8.06
C SER A 20 -11.41 -1.71 9.24
N ASP A 21 -12.36 -2.63 9.04
CA ASP A 21 -12.80 -3.45 10.16
C ASP A 21 -11.61 -4.34 10.56
N ARG A 22 -11.21 -4.30 11.83
CA ARG A 22 -10.13 -5.17 12.35
C ARG A 22 -10.41 -6.66 12.11
N ARG A 23 -11.69 -7.03 11.93
CA ARG A 23 -12.11 -8.41 11.60
C ARG A 23 -11.87 -8.78 10.14
N GLU A 24 -11.82 -7.80 9.24
CA GLU A 24 -11.72 -8.02 7.79
C GLU A 24 -10.34 -7.73 7.21
N LEU A 25 -9.40 -7.27 8.04
CA LEU A 25 -8.00 -6.96 7.65
C LEU A 25 -7.35 -8.05 6.78
N TRP A 26 -7.71 -9.32 7.02
CA TRP A 26 -7.17 -10.48 6.31
C TRP A 26 -8.25 -11.27 5.54
N SER A 27 -9.47 -10.76 5.49
CA SER A 27 -10.57 -11.42 4.78
C SER A 27 -10.29 -11.40 3.27
N GLY A 28 -10.36 -12.57 2.63
CA GLY A 28 -10.14 -12.73 1.19
C GLY A 28 -8.68 -12.83 0.74
N VAL A 29 -7.69 -12.55 1.61
CA VAL A 29 -6.28 -12.72 1.24
C VAL A 29 -5.89 -14.21 1.37
N PRO A 30 -5.20 -14.81 0.38
CA PRO A 30 -4.76 -16.20 0.48
C PRO A 30 -3.90 -16.42 1.72
N TYR A 31 -4.25 -17.43 2.52
CA TYR A 31 -3.39 -17.87 3.62
C TYR A 31 -2.17 -18.58 3.04
N LEU A 32 -1.01 -17.91 3.09
CA LEU A 32 0.25 -18.44 2.57
C LEU A 32 0.94 -19.45 3.51
N GLY A 33 0.24 -19.89 4.56
CA GLY A 33 0.77 -20.78 5.59
C GLY A 33 1.30 -20.05 6.83
N ALA A 34 1.59 -20.82 7.87
CA ALA A 34 2.32 -20.30 9.03
C ALA A 34 3.81 -20.26 8.69
N LEU A 35 4.47 -19.13 8.95
CA LEU A 35 5.93 -19.07 8.92
C LEU A 35 6.46 -20.05 9.97
N ALA A 36 7.03 -21.17 9.53
CA ALA A 36 7.79 -22.04 10.41
C ALA A 36 8.99 -21.23 10.93
N ARG A 37 9.18 -21.17 12.25
CA ARG A 37 10.41 -20.58 12.81
C ARG A 37 11.59 -21.30 12.18
N SER A 38 12.41 -20.54 11.48
CA SER A 38 13.68 -21.02 10.95
C SER A 38 14.75 -20.82 12.01
N ASP A 39 15.59 -21.83 12.23
CA ASP A 39 16.81 -21.69 13.03
C ASP A 39 17.92 -20.92 12.29
N ARG A 40 17.64 -20.45 11.06
CA ARG A 40 18.58 -19.61 10.31
C ARG A 40 18.79 -18.30 11.06
N PRO A 41 20.05 -17.87 11.22
CA PRO A 41 20.34 -16.57 11.80
C PRO A 41 19.70 -15.48 10.93
N LEU A 42 18.96 -14.59 11.58
CA LEU A 42 18.41 -13.39 10.97
C LEU A 42 19.50 -12.32 10.91
N PRO A 43 19.44 -11.41 9.93
CA PRO A 43 20.34 -10.27 9.91
C PRO A 43 20.07 -9.33 11.08
N ASP A 44 21.12 -8.72 11.62
CA ASP A 44 21.02 -7.74 12.72
C ASP A 44 20.24 -6.47 12.31
N SER A 45 20.16 -6.19 11.01
CA SER A 45 19.37 -5.09 10.45
C SER A 45 18.90 -5.40 9.04
N VAL A 46 17.76 -4.80 8.64
CA VAL A 46 17.18 -4.93 7.30
C VAL A 46 16.86 -3.54 6.77
N ASP A 47 17.29 -3.26 5.54
CA ASP A 47 17.01 -2.00 4.85
C ASP A 47 16.59 -2.28 3.41
N TRP A 48 15.29 -2.15 3.14
CA TRP A 48 14.72 -2.38 1.81
C TRP A 48 14.80 -1.17 0.89
N ARG A 49 15.36 -0.02 1.31
CA ARG A 49 15.34 1.23 0.51
C ARG A 49 15.90 1.07 -0.90
N ARG A 50 16.91 0.20 -1.09
CA ARG A 50 17.45 -0.09 -2.43
C ARG A 50 16.44 -0.78 -3.34
N SER A 51 15.43 -1.43 -2.77
CA SER A 51 14.34 -2.08 -3.50
C SER A 51 13.12 -1.19 -3.68
N MET A 52 12.98 -0.10 -2.90
CA MET A 52 11.83 0.80 -2.92
C MET A 52 11.97 1.94 -3.93
N GLN A 53 10.84 2.55 -4.30
CA GLN A 53 10.80 3.82 -5.02
C GLN A 53 11.11 5.01 -4.08
N ALA A 54 11.31 6.19 -4.69
CA ALA A 54 11.40 7.44 -3.94
C ALA A 54 10.10 7.72 -3.15
N VAL A 55 10.22 8.48 -2.05
CA VAL A 55 9.05 8.89 -1.25
C VAL A 55 8.09 9.70 -2.12
N LYS A 56 6.83 9.29 -2.15
CA LYS A 56 5.74 9.96 -2.87
C LYS A 56 4.87 10.77 -1.90
N ASN A 57 4.05 11.69 -2.42
CA ASN A 57 3.14 12.54 -1.62
C ASN A 57 1.68 12.26 -2.01
N GLN A 58 0.87 11.82 -1.04
CA GLN A 58 -0.56 11.53 -1.24
C GLN A 58 -1.45 12.79 -1.35
N GLY A 59 -0.91 13.97 -1.06
CA GLY A 59 -1.67 15.21 -1.01
C GLY A 59 -2.72 15.19 0.08
N ALA A 60 -3.80 15.94 -0.12
CA ALA A 60 -4.91 16.07 0.83
C ALA A 60 -5.98 14.96 0.67
N CYS A 61 -5.61 13.86 0.01
CA CYS A 61 -6.47 12.73 -0.23
C CYS A 61 -6.18 11.63 0.81
N GLY A 62 -7.22 11.00 1.36
CA GLY A 62 -7.12 9.82 2.23
C GLY A 62 -6.72 8.55 1.48
N SER A 63 -5.78 8.63 0.53
CA SER A 63 -5.33 7.54 -0.33
C SER A 63 -4.12 6.78 0.21
N CYS A 64 -3.73 6.95 1.48
CA CYS A 64 -2.57 6.27 2.06
C CYS A 64 -2.63 4.74 1.91
N TRP A 65 -3.83 4.16 1.84
CA TRP A 65 -4.06 2.74 1.56
C TRP A 65 -3.59 2.32 0.17
N ALA A 66 -3.79 3.16 -0.85
CA ALA A 66 -3.35 2.91 -2.22
C ALA A 66 -1.83 3.03 -2.33
N PHE A 67 -1.25 4.09 -1.75
CA PHE A 67 0.20 4.29 -1.69
C PHE A 67 0.91 3.15 -0.96
N SER A 68 0.36 2.68 0.16
CA SER A 68 0.92 1.57 0.94
C SER A 68 0.89 0.26 0.14
N ALA A 69 -0.21 -0.02 -0.56
CA ALA A 69 -0.35 -1.20 -1.40
C ALA A 69 0.64 -1.16 -2.58
N ILE A 70 0.68 -0.05 -3.32
CA ILE A 70 1.56 0.11 -4.48
C ILE A 70 3.04 0.04 -4.10
N ALA A 71 3.48 0.75 -3.04
CA ALA A 71 4.86 0.68 -2.59
C ALA A 71 5.28 -0.75 -2.21
N THR A 72 4.36 -1.53 -1.63
CA THR A 72 4.58 -2.95 -1.31
C THR A 72 4.73 -3.78 -2.59
N ILE A 73 3.85 -3.59 -3.57
CA ILE A 73 3.89 -4.30 -4.86
C ILE A 73 5.16 -3.95 -5.63
N GLU A 74 5.51 -2.67 -5.75
CA GLU A 74 6.73 -2.19 -6.41
C GLU A 74 7.99 -2.79 -5.75
N GLY A 75 8.05 -2.77 -4.41
CA GLY A 75 9.17 -3.33 -3.65
C GLY A 75 9.31 -4.83 -3.86
N ALA A 76 8.22 -5.58 -3.76
CA ALA A 76 8.19 -7.02 -4.00
C ALA A 76 8.58 -7.36 -5.46
N TRP A 77 8.09 -6.59 -6.42
CA TRP A 77 8.43 -6.74 -7.84
C TRP A 77 9.93 -6.56 -8.08
N ASN A 78 10.52 -5.51 -7.51
CA ASN A 78 11.94 -5.25 -7.65
C ASN A 78 12.78 -6.34 -6.97
N ILE A 79 12.37 -6.83 -5.80
CA ILE A 79 13.05 -7.95 -5.13
C ILE A 79 13.02 -9.23 -5.98
N ALA A 80 11.87 -9.55 -6.57
CA ALA A 80 11.69 -10.79 -7.33
C ALA A 80 12.33 -10.74 -8.73
N MET A 81 12.22 -9.59 -9.41
CA MET A 81 12.56 -9.45 -10.82
C MET A 81 13.84 -8.64 -11.06
N GLY A 82 14.33 -7.90 -10.05
CA GLY A 82 15.45 -6.96 -10.20
C GLY A 82 15.11 -5.71 -11.02
N VAL A 83 13.82 -5.45 -11.28
CA VAL A 83 13.34 -4.34 -12.11
C VAL A 83 12.50 -3.40 -11.27
N ARG A 84 12.85 -2.10 -11.29
CA ARG A 84 12.02 -1.04 -10.71
C ARG A 84 10.93 -0.64 -11.70
N VAL A 85 9.68 -0.82 -11.29
CA VAL A 85 8.49 -0.35 -11.99
C VAL A 85 7.81 0.74 -11.17
N LEU A 86 7.30 1.76 -11.85
CA LEU A 86 6.52 2.82 -11.22
C LEU A 86 5.04 2.57 -11.52
N LEU A 87 4.28 2.20 -10.49
CA LEU A 87 2.88 1.81 -10.62
C LEU A 87 1.95 2.94 -10.16
N SER A 88 0.75 2.96 -10.72
CA SER A 88 -0.24 4.03 -10.49
C SER A 88 -1.07 3.79 -9.22
N GLU A 89 -0.87 4.62 -8.20
CA GLU A 89 -1.80 4.72 -7.07
C GLU A 89 -3.19 5.20 -7.51
N GLN A 90 -3.24 6.06 -8.53
CA GLN A 90 -4.49 6.65 -9.00
C GLN A 90 -5.43 5.58 -9.58
N GLN A 91 -4.89 4.52 -10.19
CA GLN A 91 -5.70 3.38 -10.63
C GLN A 91 -6.50 2.79 -9.46
N LEU A 92 -5.86 2.57 -8.32
CA LEU A 92 -6.55 2.05 -7.14
C LEU A 92 -7.59 3.05 -6.65
N VAL A 93 -7.22 4.34 -6.55
CA VAL A 93 -8.13 5.41 -6.11
C VAL A 93 -9.40 5.48 -6.96
N ASP A 94 -9.27 5.32 -8.28
CA ASP A 94 -10.38 5.47 -9.22
C ASP A 94 -11.19 4.17 -9.41
N CYS A 95 -10.54 3.00 -9.33
CA CYS A 95 -11.13 1.75 -9.80
C CYS A 95 -11.37 0.69 -8.72
N ALA A 96 -10.66 0.74 -7.59
CA ALA A 96 -10.83 -0.27 -6.54
C ALA A 96 -12.04 0.06 -5.65
N THR A 97 -13.24 -0.22 -6.15
CA THR A 97 -14.52 0.18 -5.54
C THR A 97 -14.84 -0.46 -4.18
N ALA A 98 -14.07 -1.48 -3.76
CA ALA A 98 -14.11 -2.00 -2.39
C ALA A 98 -13.52 -1.00 -1.37
N ASN A 99 -12.70 -0.06 -1.86
CA ASN A 99 -12.24 1.12 -1.13
C ASN A 99 -13.01 2.36 -1.56
N GLN A 100 -12.85 3.46 -0.83
CA GLN A 100 -13.64 4.69 -1.01
C GLN A 100 -12.81 5.84 -1.60
N GLY A 101 -11.82 5.53 -2.45
CA GLY A 101 -10.92 6.54 -3.03
C GLY A 101 -10.26 7.39 -1.94
N CYS A 102 -10.43 8.72 -2.00
CA CYS A 102 -9.96 9.65 -0.97
C CYS A 102 -10.73 9.59 0.35
N GLY A 103 -11.90 8.95 0.39
CA GLY A 103 -12.65 8.67 1.62
C GLY A 103 -12.00 7.60 2.49
N GLY A 104 -10.97 6.92 1.98
CA GLY A 104 -10.18 5.96 2.73
C GLY A 104 -10.37 4.51 2.29
N GLY A 105 -9.57 3.62 2.88
CA GLY A 105 -9.55 2.23 2.49
C GLY A 105 -8.53 1.37 3.24
N ALA A 106 -8.43 0.11 2.83
CA ALA A 106 -7.51 -0.89 3.33
C ALA A 106 -6.63 -1.46 2.20
N MET A 107 -5.37 -1.75 2.54
CA MET A 107 -4.42 -2.37 1.63
C MET A 107 -4.85 -3.78 1.21
N SER A 108 -5.51 -4.55 2.09
CA SER A 108 -6.00 -5.89 1.76
C SER A 108 -7.02 -5.88 0.63
N ALA A 109 -7.98 -4.95 0.67
CA ALA A 109 -8.93 -4.74 -0.44
C ALA A 109 -8.23 -4.29 -1.73
N ALA A 110 -7.14 -3.51 -1.63
CA ALA A 110 -6.33 -3.13 -2.78
C ALA A 110 -5.55 -4.31 -3.37
N PHE A 111 -5.03 -5.23 -2.54
CA PHE A 111 -4.41 -6.46 -3.01
C PHE A 111 -5.45 -7.37 -3.67
N ASN A 112 -6.62 -7.54 -3.05
CA ASN A 112 -7.70 -8.35 -3.62
C ASN A 112 -8.19 -7.80 -4.96
N TYR A 113 -8.22 -6.47 -5.15
CA TYR A 113 -8.55 -5.86 -6.44
C TYR A 113 -7.68 -6.41 -7.60
N TYR A 114 -6.38 -6.63 -7.36
CA TYR A 114 -5.48 -7.21 -8.35
C TYR A 114 -5.58 -8.75 -8.42
N LEU A 115 -5.88 -9.42 -7.30
CA LEU A 115 -5.96 -10.89 -7.23
C LEU A 115 -7.27 -11.46 -7.79
N ASP A 116 -8.43 -10.85 -7.50
CA ASP A 116 -9.75 -11.42 -7.79
C ASP A 116 -10.20 -11.22 -9.25
N GLY A 117 -9.63 -10.25 -9.96
CA GLY A 117 -10.15 -9.81 -11.27
C GLY A 117 -9.14 -9.78 -12.42
N GLY A 118 -7.86 -10.07 -12.18
CA GLY A 118 -6.83 -9.89 -13.21
C GLY A 118 -6.75 -8.46 -13.74
N ALA A 119 -7.12 -7.47 -12.91
CA ALA A 119 -7.12 -6.06 -13.30
C ALA A 119 -5.73 -5.71 -13.84
N PRO A 120 -5.64 -5.12 -15.05
CA PRO A 120 -4.35 -4.77 -15.63
C PRO A 120 -3.66 -3.78 -14.71
N ILE A 121 -2.39 -4.03 -14.35
CA ILE A 121 -1.64 -3.10 -13.52
C ILE A 121 -1.20 -1.92 -14.39
N CYS A 122 -1.66 -0.71 -14.03
CA CYS A 122 -1.26 0.52 -14.71
C CYS A 122 0.06 1.06 -14.16
N THR A 123 0.90 1.57 -15.05
CA THR A 123 2.09 2.34 -14.68
C THR A 123 1.75 3.81 -14.52
N SER A 124 2.53 4.54 -13.73
CA SER A 124 2.44 5.99 -13.67
C SER A 124 3.10 6.62 -14.90
N SER A 125 2.43 7.61 -15.51
CA SER A 125 2.97 8.45 -16.58
C SER A 125 3.88 9.55 -16.07
#